data_AF-X1E8D4-F1
#
_entry.id   AF-X1E8D4-F1
#
_cell.length_a   1.000
_cell.length_b   1.000
_cell.length_c   1.000
_cell.angle_alpha   90.00
_cell.angle_beta   90.00
_cell.angle_gamma   90.00
#
_symmetry.space_group_name_H-M   'P 1'
#
loop_
_entity.id
_entity.type
_entity.pdbx_description
1 polymer ?
#
loop_
_entity_poly.entity_id
_entity_poly.type
_entity_poly.pdbx_seq_one_letter_code
_entity_poly.pdbx_strand_id
1 'polypeptide(L)' 'VTGGTTDAAAAFEAGLNSIPLCIPVKYTHSQVEMISIVDYHNTLKLLLLISRN' A
#
# COMPACT_ATOMS: atom_id res chain seq x y z
N VAL A 1 20.32 -3.27 0.67
CA VAL A 1 18.89 -2.92 0.75
C VAL A 1 18.44 -2.64 -0.67
N THR A 2 17.55 -3.45 -1.23
CA THR A 2 16.96 -3.17 -2.55
C THR A 2 16.00 -1.98 -2.40
N GLY A 3 16.32 -0.86 -3.04
CA GLY A 3 15.55 0.39 -2.96
C GLY A 3 14.21 0.32 -3.69
N GLY A 4 13.34 1.29 -3.38
CA GLY A 4 12.03 1.49 -4.00
C GLY A 4 11.43 2.82 -3.53
N THR A 5 10.44 3.33 -4.26
CA THR A 5 9.66 4.52 -3.87
C THR A 5 8.19 4.17 -3.76
N THR A 6 7.39 5.09 -3.22
CA THR A 6 5.93 4.96 -3.11
C THR A 6 5.28 6.27 -3.52
N ASP A 7 4.00 6.26 -3.88
CA ASP A 7 3.25 7.48 -4.20
C ASP A 7 3.20 8.46 -3.01
N ALA A 8 3.37 7.97 -1.78
CA ALA A 8 3.45 8.80 -0.58
C ALA A 8 4.70 9.68 -0.53
N ALA A 9 5.74 9.39 -1.33
CA ALA A 9 6.97 10.19 -1.37
C ALA A 9 6.69 11.67 -1.70
N ALA A 10 5.78 11.95 -2.63
CA ALA A 10 5.40 13.32 -2.98
C ALA A 10 4.71 14.06 -1.81
N ALA A 11 3.91 13.34 -1.02
CA ALA A 11 3.28 13.92 0.17
C ALA A 11 4.31 14.22 1.27
N PHE A 12 5.31 13.34 1.45
CA PHE A 12 6.40 13.56 2.38
C PHE A 12 7.26 14.77 1.98
N GLU A 13 7.61 14.90 0.70
CA GLU A 13 8.34 16.06 0.15
C GLU A 13 7.58 17.38 0.37
N ALA A 14 6.24 17.34 0.31
CA ALA A 14 5.37 18.49 0.59
C ALA A 14 5.21 18.81 2.09
N GLY A 15 5.84 18.06 2.99
CA GLY A 15 5.73 18.24 4.44
C GLY A 15 4.39 17.78 5.03
N LEU A 16 3.63 16.97 4.30
CA LEU A 16 2.36 16.43 4.75
C LEU A 16 2.55 15.10 5.49
N ASN A 17 1.70 14.87 6.49
CA ASN A 17 1.62 13.56 7.13
C ASN A 17 0.98 12.57 6.15
N SER A 18 1.71 11.52 5.79
CA SER A 18 1.26 10.47 4.89
C SER A 18 1.72 9.10 5.39
N ILE A 19 1.03 8.03 4.97
CA ILE A 19 1.41 6.66 5.29
C ILE A 19 1.26 5.83 4.01
N PRO A 20 2.34 5.25 3.45
CA PRO A 20 2.23 4.34 2.32
C PRO A 20 1.54 3.06 2.77
N LEU A 21 0.39 2.75 2.16
CA LEU A 21 -0.40 1.55 2.41
C LEU A 21 -0.76 0.90 1.07
N CYS A 22 -0.66 -0.43 1.01
CA CYS A 22 -1.05 -1.22 -0.16
C CYS A 22 -1.51 -2.63 0.25
N ILE A 23 -2.08 -3.37 -0.71
CA ILE A 23 -2.23 -4.82 -0.58
C ILE A 23 -0.90 -5.45 -1.00
N PRO A 24 -0.29 -6.35 -0.21
CA PRO A 24 0.93 -7.05 -0.60
C PRO A 24 0.73 -7.85 -1.89
N VAL A 25 1.63 -7.64 -2.86
CA VAL A 25 1.58 -8.29 -4.17
C VAL A 25 2.86 -9.09 -4.42
N LYS A 26 2.74 -10.28 -5.00
CA LYS A 26 3.86 -11.02 -5.59
C LYS A 26 3.94 -10.79 -7.09
N TYR A 27 5.18 -10.74 -7.58
CA TYR A 27 5.50 -10.55 -9.01
C TYR A 27 5.03 -9.20 -9.56
N THR A 28 5.16 -8.14 -8.76
CA THR A 28 4.90 -6.75 -9.18
C THR A 28 5.64 -6.45 -10.50
N HIS A 29 4.93 -5.86 -11.47
CA HIS A 29 5.39 -5.61 -12.84
C HIS A 29 5.52 -6.84 -13.77
N SER A 30 4.95 -7.99 -13.40
CA SER A 30 4.79 -9.11 -14.32
C SER A 30 3.46 -9.06 -15.07
N GLN A 31 3.30 -9.88 -16.09
CA GLN A 31 2.04 -9.98 -16.84
C GLN A 31 0.86 -10.44 -15.96
N VAL A 32 1.12 -11.21 -14.90
CA VAL A 32 0.10 -11.69 -13.95
C VAL A 32 0.62 -11.52 -12.53
N GLU A 33 -0.02 -10.63 -11.78
CA GLU A 33 0.29 -10.37 -10.39
C GLU A 33 -0.59 -11.21 -9.45
N MET A 34 -0.04 -11.55 -8.28
CA MET A 34 -0.71 -12.47 -7.34
C MET A 34 -0.85 -11.83 -5.96
N ILE A 35 -2.05 -11.96 -5.39
CA ILE A 35 -2.35 -11.49 -4.02
C ILE A 35 -2.92 -12.62 -3.17
N SER A 36 -2.77 -12.48 -1.85
CA SER A 36 -3.48 -13.31 -0.88
C SER A 36 -4.89 -12.76 -0.66
N ILE A 37 -5.89 -13.65 -0.70
CA ILE A 37 -7.28 -13.28 -0.37
C ILE A 37 -7.40 -12.81 1.09
N VAL A 38 -6.56 -13.33 1.99
CA VAL A 38 -6.58 -12.95 3.41
C VAL A 38 -6.04 -11.54 3.58
N ASP A 39 -4.94 -11.21 2.90
CA ASP A 39 -4.34 -9.88 2.96
C ASP A 39 -5.25 -8.82 2.32
N TYR A 40 -5.94 -9.17 1.23
CA TYR A 40 -6.99 -8.33 0.65
C TYR A 40 -8.05 -7.92 1.70
N HIS A 41 -8.63 -8.90 2.41
CA HIS A 41 -9.65 -8.62 3.41
C HIS A 41 -9.11 -7.83 4.60
N ASN A 42 -7.89 -8.13 5.05
CA ASN A 42 -7.26 -7.43 6.17
C ASN A 42 -6.95 -5.97 5.81
N THR A 43 -6.41 -5.71 4.62
CA THR A 43 -6.15 -4.35 4.14
C THR A 43 -7.45 -3.57 3.99
N LEU A 44 -8.52 -4.17 3.45
CA LEU A 44 -9.82 -3.52 3.36
C LEU A 44 -10.38 -3.16 4.75
N LYS A 45 -10.30 -4.09 5.70
CA LYS A 45 -10.72 -3.85 7.08
C LYS A 45 -9.95 -2.69 7.71
N LEU A 46 -8.63 -2.63 7.50
CA LEU A 46 -7.79 -1.55 8.00
C LEU A 46 -8.18 -0.21 7.39
N LEU A 47 -8.36 -0.12 6.07
CA LEU A 47 -8.77 1.11 5.38
C LEU A 47 -10.12 1.62 5.91
N LEU A 48 -11.09 0.73 6.11
CA LEU A 48 -12.39 1.09 6.67
C LEU A 48 -12.27 1.62 8.11
N LEU A 49 -11.41 1.03 8.94
CA LEU A 49 -11.19 1.48 10.31
C LEU A 49 -10.52 2.87 10.36
N ILE A 50 -9.57 3.13 9.46
CA ILE A 50 -8.88 4.43 9.39
C ILE A 50 -9.82 5.52 8.84
N SER A 51 -10.63 5.21 7.83
CA SER A 51 -11.54 6.18 7.18
C SER A 51 -12.70 6.69 8.06
N ARG A 52 -12.96 6.01 9.19
CA ARG A 52 -14.07 6.32 10.10
C ARG A 52 -13.67 7.22 11.27
N ASN A 53 -12.38 7.52 11.43
CA ASN A 53 -11.86 8.51 12.36
C ASN A 53 -11.62 9.84 11.64
#